data_AF-A0A7H4PB60-F1
#
_entry.id   AF-A0A7H4PB60-F1
#
_cell.length_a   1.000
_cell.length_b   1.000
_cell.length_c   1.000
_cell.angle_alpha   90.00
_cell.angle_beta   90.00
_cell.angle_gamma   90.00
#
_symmetry.space_group_name_H-M   'P 1'
#
loop_
_entity.id
_entity.type
_entity.pdbx_description
1 polymer ?
#
loop_
_entity_poly.entity_id
_entity_poly.type
_entity_poly.pdbx_seq_one_letter_code
_entity_poly.pdbx_strand_id
1 'polypeptide(L)'
;MLQNYDEFASLKALQNININDPEAVEEFKTLHYLSDEDLATLQTIKMPSERKIQDYRSTYNDVRDWLRREKSSAEKEKSTIDWDDVVFEVDLLKSQEINLDYILELIFEHNRKNKSKAGLIDEVRRLIRASLGSRAKESLVVDFINQTDLDKISDKASIIDAFFAFAQVEQLREAQELIGSENLNEEAAKRYITTSLKREFASDNGTELNAVLPKMSPLNPQYLTKKTKCFPKNCSVC
;
A
#
# COMPACT_ATOMS: atom_id res chain seq x y z
N MET A 1 22.27 -1.52 -4.72
CA MET A 1 23.68 -1.94 -4.72
C MET A 1 23.86 -3.33 -5.31
N LEU A 2 23.37 -4.41 -4.68
CA LEU A 2 23.54 -5.78 -5.23
C LEU A 2 22.73 -6.07 -6.50
N GLN A 3 21.67 -5.31 -6.76
CA GLN A 3 20.82 -5.47 -7.95
C GLN A 3 21.54 -5.21 -9.29
N ASN A 4 22.73 -4.58 -9.25
CA ASN A 4 23.51 -4.27 -10.45
C ASN A 4 24.54 -5.36 -10.79
N TYR A 5 24.58 -6.46 -10.03
CA TYR A 5 25.51 -7.56 -10.22
C TYR A 5 24.80 -8.75 -10.85
N ASP A 6 25.34 -9.26 -11.94
CA ASP A 6 24.76 -10.36 -12.72
C ASP A 6 24.68 -11.66 -11.90
N GLU A 7 25.63 -11.89 -10.99
CA GLU A 7 25.65 -13.04 -10.09
C GLU A 7 24.46 -12.99 -9.12
N PHE A 8 24.13 -11.81 -8.60
CA PHE A 8 22.97 -11.64 -7.72
C PHE A 8 21.65 -11.75 -8.48
N ALA A 9 21.58 -11.24 -9.71
CA ALA A 9 20.42 -11.40 -10.58
C ALA A 9 20.17 -12.90 -10.89
N SER A 10 21.23 -13.64 -11.21
CA SER A 10 21.18 -15.08 -11.47
C SER A 10 20.76 -15.87 -10.23
N LEU A 11 21.34 -15.55 -9.05
CA LEU A 11 20.96 -16.17 -7.79
C LEU A 11 19.49 -15.93 -7.42
N LYS A 12 18.97 -14.73 -7.72
CA LYS A 12 17.57 -14.39 -7.49
C LYS A 12 16.64 -15.13 -8.46
N ALA A 13 16.98 -15.17 -9.73
CA ALA A 13 16.20 -15.86 -10.76
C ALA A 13 16.11 -17.37 -10.49
N LEU A 14 17.20 -17.99 -9.99
CA LEU A 14 17.26 -19.39 -9.60
C LEU A 14 16.15 -19.78 -8.59
N GLN A 15 15.69 -18.86 -7.74
CA GLN A 15 14.63 -19.13 -6.76
C GLN A 15 13.26 -19.42 -7.39
N ASN A 16 13.03 -19.02 -8.64
CA ASN A 16 11.75 -19.17 -9.33
C ASN A 16 11.72 -20.34 -10.31
N ILE A 17 12.82 -21.09 -10.43
CA ILE A 17 12.97 -22.13 -11.46
C ILE A 17 12.66 -23.49 -10.87
N ASN A 18 11.99 -24.31 -11.67
CA ASN A 18 11.79 -25.70 -11.33
C ASN A 18 13.07 -26.50 -11.60
N ILE A 19 13.87 -26.73 -10.56
CA ILE A 19 15.15 -27.47 -10.66
C ILE A 19 14.95 -28.92 -11.14
N ASN A 20 13.74 -29.48 -11.01
CA ASN A 20 13.42 -30.83 -11.47
C ASN A 20 13.06 -30.90 -12.97
N ASP A 21 13.03 -29.75 -13.67
CA ASP A 21 12.75 -29.66 -15.10
C ASP A 21 14.07 -29.41 -15.87
N PRO A 22 14.62 -30.43 -16.56
CA PRO A 22 15.89 -30.29 -17.27
C PRO A 22 15.87 -29.22 -18.36
N GLU A 23 14.73 -29.01 -19.02
CA GLU A 23 14.60 -28.02 -20.10
C GLU A 23 14.69 -26.60 -19.53
N ALA A 24 13.99 -26.33 -18.43
CA ALA A 24 14.05 -25.06 -17.72
C ALA A 24 15.45 -24.77 -17.14
N VAL A 25 16.17 -25.79 -16.70
CA VAL A 25 17.54 -25.65 -16.18
C VAL A 25 18.55 -25.34 -17.29
N GLU A 26 18.44 -25.97 -18.46
CA GLU A 26 19.31 -25.67 -19.60
C GLU A 26 19.04 -24.27 -20.19
N GLU A 27 17.77 -23.87 -20.30
CA GLU A 27 17.39 -22.52 -20.72
C GLU A 27 17.96 -21.46 -19.76
N PHE A 28 17.87 -21.71 -18.45
CA PHE A 28 18.43 -20.83 -17.43
C PHE A 28 19.95 -20.70 -17.51
N LYS A 29 20.67 -21.83 -17.63
CA LYS A 29 22.13 -21.82 -17.78
C LYS A 29 22.55 -21.02 -19.02
N THR A 30 21.82 -21.16 -20.12
CA THR A 30 22.08 -20.43 -21.37
C THR A 30 21.83 -18.94 -21.21
N LEU A 31 20.71 -18.55 -20.58
CA LEU A 31 20.33 -17.15 -20.36
C LEU A 31 21.31 -16.41 -19.44
N HIS A 32 21.82 -17.10 -18.41
CA HIS A 32 22.70 -16.51 -17.40
C HIS A 32 24.19 -16.83 -17.63
N TYR A 33 24.54 -17.50 -18.73
CA TYR A 33 25.90 -17.92 -19.08
C TYR A 33 26.60 -18.75 -17.99
N LEU A 34 25.87 -19.68 -17.37
CA LEU A 34 26.34 -20.49 -16.24
C LEU A 34 26.81 -21.88 -16.68
N SER A 35 27.91 -22.35 -16.11
CA SER A 35 28.30 -23.77 -16.17
C SER A 35 27.58 -24.62 -15.11
N ASP A 36 27.70 -25.94 -15.20
CA ASP A 36 27.15 -26.85 -14.18
C ASP A 36 27.82 -26.65 -12.80
N GLU A 37 29.10 -26.24 -12.78
CA GLU A 37 29.83 -25.92 -11.56
C GLU A 37 29.34 -24.60 -10.92
N ASP A 38 29.05 -23.60 -11.75
CA ASP A 38 28.49 -22.33 -11.30
C ASP A 38 27.07 -22.52 -10.74
N LEU A 39 26.25 -23.33 -11.42
CA LEU A 39 24.90 -23.67 -10.96
C LEU A 39 24.95 -24.41 -9.61
N ALA A 40 25.84 -25.39 -9.46
CA ALA A 40 26.04 -26.09 -8.20
C ALA A 40 26.45 -25.12 -7.07
N THR A 41 27.33 -24.16 -7.38
CA THR A 41 27.76 -23.14 -6.42
C THR A 41 26.58 -22.25 -6.01
N LEU A 42 25.79 -21.74 -6.96
CA LEU A 42 24.61 -20.93 -6.67
C LEU A 42 23.56 -21.66 -5.83
N GLN A 43 23.37 -22.96 -6.05
CA GLN A 43 22.44 -23.79 -5.26
C GLN A 43 22.86 -23.96 -3.80
N THR A 44 24.14 -23.81 -3.47
CA THR A 44 24.61 -23.87 -2.07
C THR A 44 24.28 -22.60 -1.27
N ILE A 45 24.06 -21.47 -1.96
CA ILE A 45 23.82 -20.18 -1.33
C ILE A 45 22.37 -20.10 -0.88
N LYS A 46 22.16 -20.08 0.45
CA LYS A 46 20.84 -19.96 1.05
C LYS A 46 20.34 -18.53 1.04
N MET A 47 19.37 -18.25 0.18
CA MET A 47 18.62 -17.01 0.20
C MET A 47 17.41 -17.10 1.14
N PRO A 48 17.05 -16.02 1.85
CA PRO A 48 15.75 -15.94 2.49
C PRO A 48 14.66 -16.01 1.40
N SER A 49 13.56 -16.70 1.70
CA SER A 49 12.43 -16.76 0.77
C SER A 49 11.83 -15.37 0.56
N GLU A 50 11.25 -15.14 -0.62
CA GLU A 50 10.58 -13.88 -0.94
C GLU A 50 9.52 -13.53 0.13
N ARG A 51 8.80 -14.53 0.62
CA ARG A 51 7.84 -14.40 1.73
C ARG A 51 8.49 -13.84 3.00
N LYS A 52 9.66 -14.36 3.38
CA LYS A 52 10.36 -13.92 4.60
C LYS A 52 10.90 -12.49 4.43
N ILE A 53 11.37 -12.14 3.24
CA ILE A 53 11.77 -10.75 2.90
C ILE A 53 10.56 -9.81 3.03
N GLN A 54 9.40 -10.20 2.50
CA GLN A 54 8.15 -9.43 2.63
C GLN A 54 7.72 -9.25 4.09
N ASP A 55 7.75 -10.32 4.89
CA ASP A 55 7.38 -10.27 6.33
C ASP A 55 8.32 -9.29 7.09
N TYR A 56 9.62 -9.29 6.80
CA TYR A 56 10.56 -8.32 7.38
C TYR A 56 10.30 -6.89 6.93
N ARG A 57 9.97 -6.65 5.66
CA ARG A 57 9.59 -5.32 5.16
C ARG A 57 8.33 -4.80 5.85
N SER A 58 7.31 -5.66 6.01
CA SER A 58 6.10 -5.29 6.76
C SER A 58 6.43 -4.90 8.20
N THR A 59 7.25 -5.71 8.88
CA THR A 59 7.65 -5.43 10.28
C THR A 59 8.44 -4.13 10.38
N TYR A 60 9.34 -3.87 9.45
CA TYR A 60 10.11 -2.61 9.40
C TYR A 60 9.18 -1.39 9.28
N ASN A 61 8.21 -1.46 8.37
CA ASN A 61 7.21 -0.40 8.19
C ASN A 61 6.31 -0.24 9.43
N ASP A 62 5.92 -1.34 10.08
CA ASP A 62 5.11 -1.30 11.31
C ASP A 62 5.84 -0.60 12.45
N VAL A 63 7.13 -0.89 12.63
CA VAL A 63 7.99 -0.23 13.63
C VAL A 63 8.13 1.25 13.33
N ARG A 64 8.32 1.63 12.06
CA ARG A 64 8.40 3.03 11.63
C ARG A 64 7.11 3.80 11.92
N ASP A 65 5.96 3.23 11.56
CA ASP A 65 4.65 3.84 11.76
C ASP A 65 4.29 3.95 13.25
N TRP A 66 4.65 2.94 14.04
CA TRP A 66 4.56 2.99 15.49
C TRP A 66 5.40 4.13 16.05
N LEU A 67 6.68 4.23 15.66
CA LEU A 67 7.57 5.27 16.17
C LEU A 67 7.11 6.68 15.78
N ARG A 68 6.60 6.86 14.56
CA ARG A 68 6.02 8.15 14.11
C ARG A 68 4.82 8.54 14.97
N ARG A 69 3.94 7.59 15.30
CA ARG A 69 2.78 7.82 16.17
C ARG A 69 3.22 8.17 17.60
N GLU A 70 4.22 7.48 18.13
CA GLU A 70 4.76 7.71 19.47
C GLU A 70 5.43 9.09 19.59
N LYS A 71 6.21 9.51 18.58
CA LYS A 71 6.79 10.86 18.55
C LYS A 71 5.73 11.97 18.49
N SER A 72 4.54 11.66 17.98
CA SER A 72 3.40 12.59 17.87
C SER A 72 2.44 12.56 19.06
N SER A 73 2.56 11.57 19.96
CA SER A 73 1.76 11.45 21.18
C SER A 73 2.45 12.13 22.37
N ALA A 74 1.68 12.47 23.41
CA ALA A 74 2.20 13.07 24.64
C ALA A 74 2.97 12.07 25.53
N GLU A 75 3.15 10.81 25.10
CA GLU A 75 3.80 9.73 25.88
C GLU A 75 5.33 9.68 25.72
N LYS A 76 5.96 10.76 25.24
CA LYS A 76 7.43 10.93 25.21
C LYS A 76 8.14 10.64 26.55
N GLU A 77 7.43 10.68 27.67
CA GLU A 77 8.00 10.56 29.01
C GLU A 77 8.36 9.12 29.45
N LYS A 78 8.01 8.06 28.71
CA LYS A 78 8.20 6.66 29.19
C LYS A 78 9.29 5.84 28.51
N SER A 79 9.86 6.27 27.38
CA SER A 79 10.87 5.49 26.67
C SER A 79 12.29 5.84 27.14
N THR A 80 13.03 4.86 27.65
CA THR A 80 14.45 4.97 28.04
C THR A 80 15.42 4.92 26.85
N ILE A 81 14.90 4.72 25.64
CA ILE A 81 15.67 4.57 24.40
C ILE A 81 15.55 5.87 23.61
N ASP A 82 16.69 6.45 23.23
CA ASP A 82 16.74 7.59 22.32
C ASP A 82 16.56 7.08 20.87
N TRP A 83 15.43 7.42 20.28
CA TRP A 83 15.08 7.03 18.91
C TRP A 83 15.37 8.12 17.89
N ASP A 84 16.02 9.21 18.29
CA ASP A 84 16.46 10.26 17.36
C ASP A 84 17.76 9.86 16.61
N ASP A 85 18.53 8.91 17.16
CA ASP A 85 19.74 8.36 16.53
C ASP A 85 19.47 7.32 15.43
N VAL A 86 18.21 6.90 15.24
CA VAL A 86 17.83 5.90 14.24
C VAL A 86 17.20 6.59 13.03
N VAL A 87 17.91 6.59 11.90
CA VAL A 87 17.40 7.09 10.62
C VAL A 87 16.84 5.92 9.80
N PHE A 88 15.57 6.01 9.42
CA PHE A 88 14.92 5.03 8.54
C PHE A 88 15.28 5.32 7.07
N GLU A 89 15.69 4.29 6.33
CA GLU A 89 16.05 4.38 4.91
C GLU A 89 14.79 4.31 4.04
N VAL A 90 14.12 5.44 3.86
CA VAL A 90 12.81 5.51 3.18
C VAL A 90 12.96 5.44 1.66
N ASP A 91 14.07 5.93 1.10
CA ASP A 91 14.26 6.03 -0.35
C ASP A 91 14.44 4.65 -0.99
N LEU A 92 15.16 3.75 -0.32
CA LEU A 92 15.25 2.35 -0.75
C LEU A 92 13.89 1.65 -0.73
N LEU A 93 13.04 1.94 0.25
CA LEU A 93 11.69 1.36 0.33
C LEU A 93 10.75 1.88 -0.75
N LYS A 94 10.82 3.19 -1.07
CA LYS A 94 10.06 3.77 -2.19
C LYS A 94 10.44 3.13 -3.52
N SER A 95 11.74 2.88 -3.76
CA SER A 95 12.20 2.23 -5.00
C SER A 95 11.75 0.77 -5.17
N GLN A 96 11.27 0.16 -4.08
CA GLN A 96 10.81 -1.23 -4.02
C GLN A 96 9.31 -1.33 -3.73
N GLU A 97 8.58 -0.20 -3.83
CA GLU A 97 7.13 -0.20 -3.65
C GLU A 97 6.47 -1.12 -4.68
N ILE A 98 5.61 -1.99 -4.16
CA ILE A 98 4.75 -2.81 -4.99
C ILE A 98 3.61 -1.89 -5.45
N ASN A 99 3.56 -1.63 -6.76
CA ASN A 99 2.49 -0.87 -7.38
C ASN A 99 1.13 -1.56 -7.15
N LEU A 100 0.07 -0.77 -7.00
CA LEU A 100 -1.28 -1.28 -6.78
C LEU A 100 -1.71 -2.23 -7.91
N ASP A 101 -1.32 -1.92 -9.15
CA ASP A 101 -1.59 -2.76 -10.33
C ASP A 101 -1.04 -4.17 -10.19
N TYR A 102 0.16 -4.33 -9.62
CA TYR A 102 0.75 -5.65 -9.38
C TYR A 102 0.01 -6.41 -8.26
N ILE A 103 -0.47 -5.70 -7.24
CA ILE A 103 -1.31 -6.31 -6.20
C ILE A 103 -2.62 -6.81 -6.81
N LEU A 104 -3.25 -6.04 -7.69
CA LEU A 104 -4.47 -6.42 -8.41
C LEU A 104 -4.22 -7.61 -9.36
N GLU A 105 -3.09 -7.62 -10.05
CA GLU A 105 -2.67 -8.75 -10.89
C GLU A 105 -2.51 -10.03 -10.07
N LEU A 106 -1.85 -9.96 -8.91
CA LEU A 106 -1.72 -11.10 -8.00
C LEU A 106 -3.07 -11.58 -7.48
N ILE A 107 -4.00 -10.66 -7.17
CA ILE A 107 -5.37 -11.00 -6.77
C ILE A 107 -6.03 -11.85 -7.84
N PHE A 108 -5.93 -11.42 -9.10
CA PHE A 108 -6.48 -12.14 -10.24
C PHE A 108 -5.87 -13.54 -10.40
N GLU A 109 -4.53 -13.64 -10.39
CA GLU A 109 -3.83 -14.91 -10.53
C GLU A 109 -4.13 -15.90 -9.41
N HIS A 110 -4.19 -15.44 -8.17
CA HIS A 110 -4.49 -16.27 -7.02
C HIS A 110 -5.95 -16.73 -6.98
N ASN A 111 -6.89 -15.89 -7.42
CA ASN A 111 -8.29 -16.28 -7.58
C ASN A 111 -8.42 -17.43 -8.60
N ARG A 112 -7.74 -17.31 -9.76
CA ARG A 112 -7.70 -18.35 -10.80
C ARG A 112 -7.12 -19.69 -10.35
N LYS A 113 -6.27 -19.69 -9.32
CA LYS A 113 -5.68 -20.90 -8.72
C LYS A 113 -6.60 -21.54 -7.65
N ASN A 114 -7.89 -21.19 -7.62
CA ASN A 114 -8.92 -21.70 -6.69
C ASN A 114 -8.58 -21.51 -5.20
N LYS A 115 -7.90 -20.42 -4.84
CA LYS A 115 -7.77 -20.05 -3.42
C LYS A 115 -9.11 -19.56 -2.88
N SER A 116 -9.42 -19.88 -1.63
CA SER A 116 -10.59 -19.32 -0.95
C SER A 116 -10.46 -17.80 -0.82
N LYS A 117 -11.57 -17.06 -0.85
CA LYS A 117 -11.57 -15.59 -0.64
C LYS A 117 -10.83 -15.19 0.64
N ALA A 118 -10.96 -15.96 1.72
CA ALA A 118 -10.25 -15.71 2.97
C ALA A 118 -8.72 -15.81 2.81
N GLY A 119 -8.23 -16.84 2.11
CA GLY A 119 -6.80 -16.98 1.84
C GLY A 119 -6.24 -15.87 0.94
N LEU A 120 -7.04 -15.41 -0.03
CA LEU A 120 -6.71 -14.27 -0.88
C LEU A 120 -6.57 -12.98 -0.07
N ILE A 121 -7.53 -12.71 0.81
CA ILE A 121 -7.51 -11.53 1.70
C ILE A 121 -6.27 -11.54 2.60
N ASP A 122 -5.93 -12.67 3.20
CA ASP A 122 -4.76 -12.78 4.08
C ASP A 122 -3.44 -12.53 3.35
N GLU A 123 -3.33 -12.97 2.09
CA GLU A 123 -2.17 -12.74 1.23
C GLU A 123 -2.07 -11.26 0.80
N VAL A 124 -3.19 -10.69 0.37
CA VAL A 124 -3.29 -9.28 -0.03
C VAL A 124 -2.97 -8.34 1.13
N ARG A 125 -3.49 -8.61 2.34
CA ARG A 125 -3.16 -7.82 3.53
C ARG A 125 -1.66 -7.79 3.80
N ARG A 126 -0.96 -8.92 3.64
CA ARG A 126 0.50 -8.99 3.81
C ARG A 126 1.22 -8.15 2.75
N LEU A 127 0.83 -8.27 1.48
CA LEU A 127 1.42 -7.51 0.37
C LEU A 127 1.21 -6.00 0.54
N ILE A 128 0.00 -5.59 0.91
CA ILE A 128 -0.33 -4.18 1.14
C ILE A 128 0.47 -3.62 2.33
N ARG A 129 0.60 -4.36 3.43
CA ARG A 129 1.39 -3.92 4.59
C ARG A 129 2.88 -3.85 4.31
N ALA A 130 3.41 -4.67 3.39
CA ALA A 130 4.79 -4.54 2.94
C ALA A 130 5.04 -3.28 2.10
N SER A 131 4.00 -2.66 1.53
CA SER A 131 4.08 -1.41 0.73
C SER A 131 3.70 -0.19 1.57
N LEU A 132 4.52 0.87 1.55
CA LEU A 132 4.29 2.07 2.36
C LEU A 132 3.08 2.87 1.88
N GLY A 133 2.97 3.15 0.57
CA GLY A 133 1.88 3.94 -0.01
C GLY A 133 0.53 3.23 -0.12
N SER A 134 0.51 1.89 -0.08
CA SER A 134 -0.73 1.11 -0.26
C SER A 134 -1.46 0.81 1.05
N ARG A 135 -0.83 1.00 2.23
CA ARG A 135 -1.43 0.72 3.55
C ARG A 135 -2.77 1.42 3.80
N ALA A 136 -2.87 2.70 3.42
CA ALA A 136 -4.11 3.46 3.55
C ALA A 136 -5.27 2.89 2.72
N LYS A 137 -4.96 2.04 1.72
CA LYS A 137 -5.93 1.41 0.84
C LYS A 137 -6.23 -0.06 1.23
N GLU A 138 -5.71 -0.55 2.36
CA GLU A 138 -5.93 -1.95 2.80
C GLU A 138 -7.42 -2.28 2.89
N SER A 139 -8.22 -1.44 3.55
CA SER A 139 -9.67 -1.62 3.66
C SER A 139 -10.33 -1.67 2.28
N LEU A 140 -10.03 -0.69 1.42
CA LEU A 140 -10.61 -0.57 0.09
C LEU A 140 -10.35 -1.81 -0.77
N VAL A 141 -9.13 -2.36 -0.75
CA VAL A 141 -8.81 -3.58 -1.51
C VAL A 141 -9.49 -4.81 -0.92
N VAL A 142 -9.57 -4.91 0.41
CA VAL A 142 -10.29 -6.01 1.08
C VAL A 142 -11.78 -5.95 0.78
N ASP A 143 -12.37 -4.76 0.78
CA ASP A 143 -13.77 -4.54 0.45
C ASP A 143 -14.05 -4.88 -1.02
N PHE A 144 -13.15 -4.49 -1.92
CA PHE A 144 -13.21 -4.90 -3.32
C PHE A 144 -13.28 -6.43 -3.48
N ILE A 145 -12.40 -7.18 -2.80
CA ILE A 145 -12.38 -8.66 -2.86
C ILE A 145 -13.68 -9.27 -2.30
N ASN A 146 -14.20 -8.70 -1.22
CA ASN A 146 -15.41 -9.20 -0.57
C ASN A 146 -16.65 -8.95 -1.43
N GLN A 147 -16.78 -7.72 -1.96
CA GLN A 147 -17.99 -7.24 -2.63
C GLN A 147 -18.01 -7.58 -4.12
N THR A 148 -16.86 -7.88 -4.72
CA THR A 148 -16.76 -8.21 -6.15
C THR A 148 -16.78 -9.72 -6.39
N ASP A 149 -17.43 -10.10 -7.48
CA ASP A 149 -17.38 -11.45 -8.02
C ASP A 149 -16.17 -11.57 -8.96
N LEU A 150 -15.03 -11.97 -8.39
CA LEU A 150 -13.75 -12.04 -9.10
C LEU A 150 -13.75 -13.09 -10.24
N ASP A 151 -14.69 -14.05 -10.23
CA ASP A 151 -14.79 -15.08 -11.27
C ASP A 151 -15.37 -14.53 -12.58
N LYS A 152 -16.03 -13.38 -12.55
CA LYS A 152 -16.54 -12.67 -13.73
C LYS A 152 -15.51 -11.81 -14.43
N ILE A 153 -14.34 -11.62 -13.82
CA ILE A 153 -13.27 -10.83 -14.39
C ILE A 153 -12.50 -11.70 -15.39
N SER A 154 -12.44 -11.28 -16.65
CA SER A 154 -11.89 -12.07 -17.75
C SER A 154 -10.37 -12.09 -17.79
N ASP A 155 -9.72 -10.99 -17.40
CA ASP A 155 -8.30 -10.77 -17.59
C ASP A 155 -7.72 -9.73 -16.61
N LYS A 156 -6.39 -9.60 -16.66
CA LYS A 156 -5.59 -8.71 -15.80
C LYS A 156 -5.90 -7.23 -16.00
N ALA A 157 -6.31 -6.78 -17.19
CA ALA A 157 -6.68 -5.39 -17.40
C ALA A 157 -8.06 -5.10 -16.78
N SER A 158 -8.99 -6.05 -16.94
CA SER A 158 -10.35 -5.94 -16.44
C SER A 158 -10.44 -5.86 -14.91
N ILE A 159 -9.52 -6.50 -14.16
CA ILE A 159 -9.49 -6.35 -12.69
C ILE A 159 -9.09 -4.93 -12.25
N ILE A 160 -8.21 -4.29 -13.02
CA ILE A 160 -7.75 -2.93 -12.75
C ILE A 160 -8.91 -1.96 -12.95
N ASP A 161 -9.60 -2.05 -14.09
CA ASP A 161 -10.77 -1.22 -14.40
C ASP A 161 -11.90 -1.43 -13.38
N ALA A 162 -12.18 -2.70 -13.02
CA ALA A 162 -13.19 -3.02 -12.01
C ALA A 162 -12.86 -2.44 -10.64
N PHE A 163 -11.59 -2.51 -10.23
CA PHE A 163 -11.14 -1.91 -8.96
C PHE A 163 -11.29 -0.39 -8.98
N PHE A 164 -10.88 0.29 -10.05
CA PHE A 164 -11.02 1.75 -10.13
C PHE A 164 -12.49 2.20 -10.19
N ALA A 165 -13.35 1.44 -10.86
CA ALA A 165 -14.79 1.70 -10.86
C ALA A 165 -15.38 1.53 -9.45
N PHE A 166 -15.01 0.45 -8.73
CA PHE A 166 -15.40 0.23 -7.34
C PHE A 166 -14.92 1.35 -6.43
N ALA A 167 -13.64 1.72 -6.52
CA ALA A 167 -13.02 2.78 -5.72
C ALA A 167 -13.68 4.14 -5.92
N GLN A 168 -14.08 4.48 -7.15
CA GLN A 168 -14.82 5.72 -7.43
C GLN A 168 -16.19 5.74 -6.75
N VAL A 169 -16.91 4.61 -6.75
CA VAL A 169 -18.21 4.51 -6.09
C VAL A 169 -18.06 4.65 -4.57
N GLU A 170 -17.10 3.93 -3.97
CA GLU A 170 -16.84 4.03 -2.52
C GLU A 170 -16.36 5.43 -2.11
N GLN A 171 -15.50 6.06 -2.91
CA GLN A 171 -15.07 7.45 -2.67
C GLN A 171 -16.26 8.42 -2.66
N LEU A 172 -17.18 8.29 -3.62
CA LEU A 172 -18.38 9.14 -3.66
C LEU A 172 -19.28 8.89 -2.44
N ARG A 173 -19.44 7.63 -2.03
CA ARG A 173 -20.23 7.25 -0.86
C ARG A 173 -19.65 7.84 0.42
N GLU A 174 -18.35 7.66 0.66
CA GLU A 174 -17.67 8.19 1.84
C GLU A 174 -17.66 9.72 1.87
N ALA A 175 -17.47 10.38 0.72
CA ALA A 175 -17.57 11.83 0.62
C ALA A 175 -18.96 12.34 1.00
N GLN A 176 -20.03 11.67 0.52
CA GLN A 176 -21.41 12.02 0.89
C GLN A 176 -21.71 11.79 2.37
N GLU A 177 -21.24 10.68 2.92
CA GLU A 177 -21.39 10.35 4.34
C GLU A 177 -20.67 11.37 5.23
N LEU A 178 -19.46 11.80 4.84
CA LEU A 178 -18.72 12.85 5.53
C LEU A 178 -19.44 14.20 5.48
N ILE A 179 -19.93 14.59 4.30
CA ILE A 179 -20.69 15.82 4.11
C ILE A 179 -21.95 15.83 4.98
N GLY A 180 -22.72 14.73 4.98
CA GLY A 180 -23.94 14.59 5.76
C GLY A 180 -23.69 14.55 7.27
N SER A 181 -22.75 13.72 7.73
CA SER A 181 -22.49 13.50 9.15
C SER A 181 -21.95 14.73 9.88
N GLU A 182 -21.17 15.57 9.20
CA GLU A 182 -20.62 16.80 9.79
C GLU A 182 -21.40 18.07 9.37
N ASN A 183 -22.48 17.92 8.59
CA ASN A 183 -23.28 19.02 8.03
C ASN A 183 -22.40 20.05 7.31
N LEU A 184 -21.55 19.57 6.40
CA LEU A 184 -20.60 20.39 5.65
C LEU A 184 -21.31 21.14 4.52
N ASN A 185 -20.68 22.20 4.04
CA ASN A 185 -21.09 22.84 2.80
C ASN A 185 -20.77 21.90 1.63
N GLU A 186 -21.78 21.26 1.07
CA GLU A 186 -21.64 20.22 0.03
C GLU A 186 -20.81 20.66 -1.18
N GLU A 187 -21.13 21.83 -1.73
CA GLU A 187 -20.42 22.40 -2.89
C GLU A 187 -18.94 22.67 -2.60
N ALA A 188 -18.66 23.26 -1.43
CA ALA A 188 -17.30 23.54 -1.02
C ALA A 188 -16.52 22.26 -0.67
N ALA A 189 -17.16 21.30 -0.02
CA ALA A 189 -16.59 20.01 0.35
C ALA A 189 -16.21 19.20 -0.89
N LYS A 190 -17.10 19.07 -1.87
CA LYS A 190 -16.83 18.37 -3.14
C LYS A 190 -15.63 18.98 -3.88
N ARG A 191 -15.57 20.32 -3.96
CA ARG A 191 -14.42 21.02 -4.56
C ARG A 191 -13.13 20.79 -3.79
N TYR A 192 -13.18 20.87 -2.46
CA TYR A 192 -12.01 20.66 -1.61
C TYR A 192 -11.47 19.23 -1.73
N ILE A 193 -12.35 18.22 -1.70
CA ILE A 193 -11.98 16.81 -1.86
C ILE A 193 -11.36 16.58 -3.23
N THR A 194 -12.01 17.04 -4.31
CA THR A 194 -11.50 16.90 -5.69
C THR A 194 -10.14 17.56 -5.86
N THR A 195 -9.95 18.74 -5.27
CA THR A 195 -8.68 19.48 -5.36
C THR A 195 -7.58 18.80 -4.54
N SER A 196 -7.91 18.29 -3.36
CA SER A 196 -6.98 17.56 -2.50
C SER A 196 -6.53 16.26 -3.14
N LEU A 197 -7.45 15.50 -3.75
CA LEU A 197 -7.15 14.30 -4.53
C LEU A 197 -6.21 14.60 -5.71
N LYS A 198 -6.49 15.67 -6.47
CA LYS A 198 -5.60 16.10 -7.58
C LYS A 198 -4.22 16.54 -7.12
N ARG A 199 -4.09 17.04 -5.89
CA ARG A 199 -2.81 17.43 -5.28
C ARG A 199 -2.13 16.27 -4.56
N GLU A 200 -2.82 15.14 -4.37
CA GLU A 200 -2.39 13.99 -3.56
C GLU A 200 -2.21 14.29 -2.06
N PHE A 201 -2.67 15.46 -1.59
CA PHE A 201 -2.72 15.81 -0.18
C PHE A 201 -3.80 16.85 0.12
N ALA A 202 -4.36 16.78 1.33
CA ALA A 202 -5.27 17.78 1.87
C ALA A 202 -4.49 18.86 2.63
N SER A 203 -4.83 20.14 2.40
CA SER A 203 -4.16 21.30 3.00
C SER A 203 -5.11 22.08 3.90
N ASP A 204 -4.71 22.32 5.14
CA ASP A 204 -5.40 23.24 6.06
C ASP A 204 -5.06 24.71 5.82
N ASN A 205 -4.03 24.97 5.01
CA ASN A 205 -3.63 26.31 4.60
C ASN A 205 -4.65 26.95 3.65
N GLY A 206 -4.88 28.25 3.82
CA GLY A 206 -5.82 29.02 3.02
C GLY A 206 -7.25 29.01 3.56
N THR A 207 -8.20 29.38 2.70
CA THR A 207 -9.61 29.54 3.08
C THR A 207 -10.52 28.41 2.59
N GLU A 208 -9.99 27.48 1.78
CA GLU A 208 -10.77 26.40 1.16
C GLU A 208 -11.40 25.49 2.22
N LEU A 209 -10.60 25.01 3.20
CA LEU A 209 -11.10 24.20 4.32
C LEU A 209 -12.12 24.96 5.18
N ASN A 210 -11.93 26.27 5.37
CA ASN A 210 -12.86 27.08 6.15
C ASN A 210 -14.22 27.22 5.45
N ALA A 211 -14.25 27.20 4.11
CA ALA A 211 -15.47 27.25 3.32
C ALA A 211 -16.25 25.93 3.33
N VAL A 212 -15.59 24.80 3.64
CA VAL A 212 -16.21 23.48 3.82
C VAL A 212 -17.05 23.42 5.09
N LEU A 213 -16.63 24.14 6.14
CA LEU A 213 -17.33 24.15 7.42
C LEU A 213 -18.72 24.80 7.29
N PRO A 214 -19.71 24.34 8.08
CA PRO A 214 -21.02 24.97 8.13
C PRO A 214 -20.91 26.45 8.49
N LYS A 215 -21.88 27.26 8.05
CA LYS A 215 -21.94 28.69 8.38
C LYS A 215 -22.03 28.86 9.89
N MET A 216 -20.93 29.31 10.48
CA MET A 216 -20.83 29.67 11.89
C MET A 216 -19.81 30.80 12.04
N SER A 217 -19.99 31.65 13.05
CA SER A 217 -19.05 32.74 13.31
C SER A 217 -17.66 32.17 13.61
N PRO A 218 -16.57 32.72 13.05
CA PRO A 218 -15.20 32.35 13.43
C PRO A 218 -14.90 32.55 14.93
N LEU A 219 -15.68 33.41 15.60
CA LEU A 219 -15.59 33.67 17.04
C LEU A 219 -16.38 32.64 17.88
N ASN A 220 -17.08 31.69 17.24
CA ASN A 220 -17.77 30.63 17.96
C ASN A 220 -16.73 29.67 18.56
N PRO A 221 -16.75 29.40 19.88
CA PRO A 221 -15.82 28.47 20.52
C PRO A 221 -15.79 27.07 19.88
N GLN A 222 -16.90 26.64 19.27
CA GLN A 222 -17.02 25.35 18.60
C GLN A 222 -16.37 25.31 17.21
N TYR A 223 -16.02 26.46 16.63
CA TYR A 223 -15.46 26.56 15.27
C TYR A 223 -14.12 25.83 15.16
N LEU A 224 -13.20 26.12 16.10
CA LEU A 224 -11.88 25.49 16.14
C LEU A 224 -12.00 23.99 16.39
N THR A 225 -12.83 23.58 17.35
CA THR A 225 -13.06 22.16 17.65
C THR A 225 -13.59 21.40 16.44
N LYS A 226 -14.54 22.00 15.70
CA LYS A 226 -15.11 21.36 14.51
C LYS A 226 -14.10 21.33 13.36
N LYS A 227 -13.29 22.38 13.17
CA LYS A 227 -12.20 22.40 12.19
C LYS A 227 -11.17 21.30 12.46
N THR A 228 -10.69 21.18 13.69
CA THR A 228 -9.72 20.16 14.11
C THR A 228 -10.27 18.75 13.97
N LYS A 229 -11.59 18.55 14.15
CA LYS A 229 -12.25 17.25 13.96
C LYS A 229 -12.49 16.90 12.48
N CYS A 230 -12.88 17.87 11.65
CA CYS A 230 -13.22 17.62 10.25
C CYS A 230 -11.98 17.45 9.37
N PHE A 231 -10.87 18.11 9.69
CA PHE A 231 -9.66 18.06 8.87
C PHE A 231 -9.09 16.63 8.73
N PRO A 232 -8.88 15.84 9.80
CA PRO A 232 -8.41 14.45 9.68
C PRO A 232 -9.38 13.56 8.89
N LYS A 233 -10.69 13.80 9.00
CA LYS A 233 -11.69 13.04 8.25
C LYS A 233 -11.64 13.34 6.75
N ASN A 234 -11.48 14.60 6.38
CA ASN A 234 -11.25 14.97 4.98
C ASN A 234 -9.94 14.36 4.45
N CYS A 235 -8.88 14.33 5.26
CA CYS A 235 -7.62 13.66 4.90
C CYS A 235 -7.74 12.13 4.77
N SER A 236 -8.79 11.51 5.29
CA SER A 236 -9.03 10.07 5.14
C SER A 236 -9.76 9.73 3.85
N VAL A 237 -10.57 10.67 3.32
CA VAL A 237 -11.34 10.51 2.08
C VAL A 237 -10.54 10.95 0.85
N CYS A 238 -9.57 11.86 1.03
CA CYS A 238 -8.65 12.35 0.00
C CYS A 238 -7.35 11.55 0.02
#